data_AF-A0A2D6BHR9-F1
#
_entry.id   AF-A0A2D6BHR9-F1
#
_cell.length_a   1.000
_cell.length_b   1.000
_cell.length_c   1.000
_cell.angle_alpha   90.00
_cell.angle_beta   90.00
_cell.angle_gamma   90.00
#
_symmetry.space_group_name_H-M   'P 1'
#
loop_
_entity.id
_entity.type
_entity.pdbx_description
1 polymer ?
#
loop_
_entity_poly.entity_id
_entity_poly.type
_entity_poly.pdbx_seq_one_letter_code
_entity_poly.pdbx_strand_id
1 'polypeptide(L)'
;MPRLLVVGAGLAGLAAAHRASELGCDVELIEAAGRPGGALLAVDRLRVPIATWEQLRARGAPAEAGLEPAPTALPAPASPRRAAPAWSRWLPARARRRIAELVGSPPAAAPARPAPPPSVLVDGPALARSLAAPLSVRVGWEVLEVATREDAALLTYLAPSGERSLTADAVILATPAASLPRLVPSRSRELRAAVEASSIQEAVAVQFGSPTGSGGDGPPPRVLPSDPERLSPVLIWAAWLAEGCVYAELVPGAAETQGGADDRALALSLAQVLAKMGEPVDSETARVARWADPVLPSDAPDSEGRLFWVRRGPADLGVAGALEAGSRAAEQAAKTAAGPPAPPTPGR
;
A
#
# COMPACT_ATOMS: atom_id res chain seq x y z
N MET A 1 23.00 16.17 16.52
CA MET A 1 21.78 15.40 16.23
C MET A 1 21.67 15.33 14.71
N PRO A 2 21.70 14.14 14.10
CA PRO A 2 21.62 14.05 12.64
C PRO A 2 20.28 14.58 12.13
N ARG A 3 20.29 15.35 11.04
CA ARG A 3 19.10 15.85 10.37
C ARG A 3 18.76 14.97 9.18
N LEU A 4 17.54 14.45 9.13
CA LEU A 4 17.02 13.63 8.04
C LEU A 4 15.80 14.28 7.40
N LEU A 5 15.76 14.26 6.06
CA LEU A 5 14.54 14.61 5.31
C LEU A 5 13.89 13.34 4.79
N VAL A 6 12.56 13.27 4.87
CA VAL A 6 11.77 12.18 4.28
C VAL A 6 10.87 12.76 3.20
N VAL A 7 10.91 12.18 2.00
CA VAL A 7 10.10 12.61 0.85
C VAL A 7 8.98 11.63 0.60
N GLY A 8 7.74 12.11 0.70
CA GLY A 8 6.50 11.32 0.60
C GLY A 8 5.97 10.92 1.97
N ALA A 9 4.80 11.44 2.35
CA ALA A 9 4.08 11.12 3.59
C ALA A 9 3.06 9.99 3.39
N GLY A 10 3.38 9.02 2.54
CA GLY A 10 2.71 7.72 2.54
C GLY A 10 3.05 6.92 3.80
N LEU A 11 2.42 5.75 3.96
CA LEU A 11 2.64 4.90 5.14
C LEU A 11 4.12 4.59 5.41
N ALA A 12 4.90 4.28 4.36
CA ALA A 12 6.31 3.98 4.52
C ALA A 12 7.14 5.21 4.92
N GLY A 13 6.82 6.40 4.38
CA GLY A 13 7.48 7.64 4.78
C GLY A 13 7.14 8.05 6.22
N LEU A 14 5.88 7.87 6.63
CA LEU A 14 5.47 8.06 8.02
C LEU A 14 6.22 7.09 8.95
N ALA A 15 6.35 5.82 8.56
CA ALA A 15 7.12 4.83 9.32
C ALA A 15 8.60 5.18 9.42
N ALA A 16 9.20 5.63 8.30
CA ALA A 16 10.58 6.08 8.27
C ALA A 16 10.80 7.28 9.19
N ALA A 17 9.90 8.26 9.14
CA ALA A 17 10.00 9.47 9.96
C ALA A 17 9.87 9.18 11.47
N HIS A 18 8.91 8.33 11.85
CA HIS A 18 8.80 7.84 13.23
C HIS A 18 10.05 7.12 13.69
N ARG A 19 10.53 6.15 12.89
CA ARG A 19 11.71 5.37 13.25
C ARG A 19 12.96 6.25 13.36
N ALA A 20 13.13 7.21 12.46
CA ALA A 20 14.21 8.19 12.54
C ALA A 20 14.13 9.06 13.80
N SER A 21 12.92 9.48 14.18
CA SER A 21 12.70 10.24 15.42
C SER A 21 12.99 9.40 16.67
N GLU A 22 12.59 8.12 16.70
CA GLU A 22 12.92 7.17 17.78
C GLU A 22 14.44 6.97 17.94
N LEU A 23 15.18 7.04 16.85
CA LEU A 23 16.64 6.98 16.82
C LEU A 23 17.31 8.31 17.20
N GLY A 24 16.53 9.33 17.58
CA GLY A 24 17.03 10.63 18.01
C GLY A 24 17.52 11.52 16.86
N CYS A 25 16.99 11.37 15.65
CA CYS A 25 17.26 12.29 14.54
C CYS A 25 16.33 13.52 14.58
N ASP A 26 16.78 14.64 14.03
CA ASP A 26 15.92 15.76 13.64
C ASP A 26 15.24 15.42 12.30
N VAL A 27 13.92 15.29 12.27
CA VAL A 27 13.20 14.75 11.12
C VAL A 27 12.18 15.74 10.57
N GLU A 28 12.24 15.96 9.27
CA GLU A 28 11.26 16.77 8.53
C GLU A 28 10.72 15.95 7.34
N LEU A 29 9.40 15.79 7.29
CA LEU A 29 8.68 15.01 6.28
C LEU A 29 8.03 15.97 5.27
N ILE A 30 8.27 15.74 3.98
CA ILE A 30 7.78 16.58 2.88
C ILE A 30 6.80 15.79 2.03
N GLU A 31 5.61 16.35 1.79
CA GLU A 31 4.53 15.76 1.00
C GLU A 31 4.03 16.76 -0.05
N ALA A 32 3.95 16.31 -1.30
CA ALA A 32 3.47 17.13 -2.41
C ALA A 32 1.95 17.34 -2.32
N ALA A 33 1.20 16.33 -1.87
CA ALA A 33 -0.23 16.45 -1.63
C ALA A 33 -0.54 17.40 -0.47
N GLY A 34 -1.75 17.95 -0.45
CA GLY A 34 -2.23 18.82 0.65
C GLY A 34 -2.47 18.10 1.99
N ARG A 35 -2.17 16.79 2.10
CA ARG A 35 -2.35 15.99 3.32
C ARG A 35 -1.51 14.70 3.27
N PRO A 36 -1.10 14.14 4.43
CA PRO A 36 -0.40 12.87 4.50
C PRO A 36 -1.33 11.67 4.24
N GLY A 37 -0.74 10.54 3.87
CA GLY A 37 -1.38 9.23 3.76
C GLY A 37 -1.09 8.49 2.47
N GLY A 38 -0.79 9.20 1.37
CA GLY A 38 -0.55 8.59 0.06
C GLY A 38 -1.69 7.64 -0.33
N ALA A 39 -1.36 6.40 -0.70
CA ALA A 39 -2.35 5.38 -1.07
C ALA A 39 -3.37 5.03 0.04
N LEU A 40 -3.05 5.28 1.32
CA LEU A 40 -4.02 5.06 2.42
C LEU A 40 -5.25 5.96 2.29
N LEU A 41 -5.14 7.09 1.59
CA LEU A 41 -6.27 8.01 1.39
C LEU A 41 -7.26 7.51 0.34
N ALA A 42 -6.88 6.48 -0.43
CA ALA A 42 -7.71 5.91 -1.46
C ALA A 42 -8.62 4.79 -0.91
N VAL A 43 -8.39 4.36 0.34
CA VAL A 43 -9.16 3.32 1.01
C VAL A 43 -9.67 3.83 2.35
N ASP A 44 -10.99 3.82 2.55
CA ASP A 44 -11.55 4.32 3.81
C ASP A 44 -11.20 3.38 4.97
N ARG A 45 -11.16 2.06 4.71
CA ARG A 45 -10.85 1.03 5.71
C ARG A 45 -9.79 0.07 5.20
N LEU A 46 -8.87 -0.28 6.07
CA LEU A 46 -7.76 -1.15 5.78
C LEU A 46 -7.62 -2.24 6.84
N ARG A 47 -7.35 -3.46 6.40
CA ARG A 47 -7.10 -4.59 7.30
C ARG A 47 -5.63 -4.64 7.68
N VAL A 48 -5.36 -4.56 8.98
CA VAL A 48 -4.00 -4.58 9.53
C VAL A 48 -3.87 -5.81 10.43
N PRO A 49 -2.85 -6.69 10.25
CA PRO A 49 -2.59 -7.76 11.22
C PRO A 49 -2.45 -7.21 12.64
N ILE A 50 -2.94 -7.93 13.67
CA ILE A 50 -2.95 -7.41 15.06
C ILE A 50 -1.53 -7.01 15.52
N ALA A 51 -0.52 -7.82 15.22
CA ALA A 51 0.86 -7.49 15.56
C ALA A 51 1.33 -6.17 14.91
N THR A 52 0.93 -5.94 13.66
CA THR A 52 1.21 -4.68 12.95
C THR A 52 0.42 -3.52 13.55
N TRP A 53 -0.82 -3.74 13.99
CA TRP A 53 -1.62 -2.73 14.67
C TRP A 53 -1.02 -2.33 16.02
N GLU A 54 -0.46 -3.28 16.78
CA GLU A 54 0.26 -2.99 18.01
C GLU A 54 1.48 -2.11 17.78
N GLN A 55 2.25 -2.37 16.72
CA GLN A 55 3.36 -1.50 16.31
C GLN A 55 2.87 -0.09 15.95
N LEU A 56 1.74 0.02 15.25
CA LEU A 56 1.13 1.32 14.92
C LEU A 56 0.67 2.09 16.17
N ARG A 57 0.04 1.40 17.14
CA ARG A 57 -0.38 2.00 18.41
C ARG A 57 0.81 2.52 19.21
N ALA A 58 1.90 1.76 19.26
CA ALA A 58 3.14 2.21 19.91
C ALA A 58 3.71 3.50 19.28
N ARG A 59 3.39 3.76 18.00
CA ARG A 59 3.78 4.97 17.25
C ARG A 59 2.70 6.07 17.25
N GLY A 60 1.72 5.98 18.16
CA GLY A 60 0.71 7.02 18.33
C GLY A 60 -0.55 6.88 17.47
N ALA A 61 -0.77 5.73 16.81
CA ALA A 61 -2.10 5.46 16.23
C ALA A 61 -3.14 5.36 17.38
N PRO A 62 -4.25 6.12 17.31
CA PRO A 62 -5.24 6.16 18.37
C PRO A 62 -5.94 4.82 18.46
N ALA A 63 -6.31 4.42 19.68
CA ALA A 63 -7.12 3.22 19.89
C ALA A 63 -8.40 3.25 19.03
N GLU A 64 -9.00 4.45 18.90
CA GLU A 64 -10.21 4.73 18.11
C GLU A 64 -10.05 4.43 16.60
N ALA A 65 -8.83 4.49 16.05
CA ALA A 65 -8.64 4.18 14.63
C ALA A 65 -8.75 2.67 14.36
N GLY A 66 -8.62 1.83 15.39
CA GLY A 66 -8.93 0.41 15.31
C GLY A 66 -10.43 0.20 15.47
N LEU A 67 -11.12 -0.08 14.38
CA LEU A 67 -12.58 -0.07 14.36
C LEU A 67 -13.15 -1.27 15.12
N GLU A 68 -12.62 -2.49 14.98
CA GLU A 68 -12.91 -3.70 15.77
C GLU A 68 -11.92 -4.83 15.39
N PRO A 69 -11.73 -5.89 16.23
CA PRO A 69 -11.09 -7.12 15.79
C PRO A 69 -11.86 -7.70 14.59
N ALA A 70 -11.17 -7.88 13.46
CA ALA A 70 -11.78 -8.53 12.31
C ALA A 70 -12.03 -10.00 12.65
N PRO A 71 -13.17 -10.58 12.25
CA PRO A 71 -13.54 -11.94 12.61
C PRO A 71 -12.45 -12.94 12.19
N THR A 72 -11.95 -13.70 13.19
CA THR A 72 -10.80 -14.61 13.05
C THR A 72 -11.14 -15.93 12.38
N ALA A 73 -12.44 -16.29 12.34
CA ALA A 73 -12.90 -17.57 11.83
C ALA A 73 -13.97 -17.39 10.75
N LEU A 74 -13.74 -18.03 9.60
CA LEU A 74 -14.79 -18.35 8.64
C LEU A 74 -15.72 -19.38 9.31
N PRO A 75 -17.01 -19.11 9.57
CA PRO A 75 -17.95 -20.19 9.83
C PRO A 75 -17.89 -21.17 8.65
N ALA A 76 -17.86 -22.47 8.95
CA ALA A 76 -17.91 -23.50 7.92
C ALA A 76 -19.12 -23.23 7.01
N PRO A 77 -18.96 -23.28 5.68
CA PRO A 77 -20.07 -22.97 4.79
C PRO A 77 -21.22 -23.95 5.09
N ALA A 78 -22.35 -23.43 5.56
CA ALA A 78 -23.60 -24.18 5.55
C ALA A 78 -23.81 -24.70 4.12
N SER A 79 -23.99 -26.01 3.96
CA SER A 79 -24.15 -26.65 2.66
C SER A 79 -25.24 -25.95 1.84
N PRO A 80 -24.93 -25.28 0.72
CA PRO A 80 -25.94 -24.54 -0.02
C PRO A 80 -26.76 -25.52 -0.86
N ARG A 81 -28.06 -25.65 -0.57
CA ARG A 81 -29.02 -26.10 -1.59
C ARG A 81 -29.10 -25.01 -2.65
N ARG A 82 -28.61 -25.32 -3.86
CA ARG A 82 -28.39 -24.36 -4.95
C ARG A 82 -29.69 -24.03 -5.70
N ALA A 83 -30.19 -22.81 -5.52
CA ALA A 83 -30.94 -22.10 -6.55
C ALA A 83 -29.97 -21.18 -7.32
N ALA A 84 -30.20 -20.99 -8.63
CA ALA A 84 -29.44 -19.98 -9.38
C ALA A 84 -29.73 -18.59 -8.76
N PRO A 85 -28.70 -17.79 -8.44
CA PRO A 85 -28.90 -16.56 -7.71
C PRO A 85 -29.67 -15.52 -8.56
N ALA A 86 -30.50 -14.70 -7.90
CA ALA A 86 -31.49 -13.84 -8.55
C ALA A 86 -30.87 -12.80 -9.52
N TRP A 87 -29.65 -12.34 -9.24
CA TRP A 87 -28.90 -11.40 -10.11
C TRP A 87 -28.62 -11.97 -11.50
N SER A 88 -28.54 -13.30 -11.65
CA SER A 88 -28.28 -13.93 -12.95
C SER A 88 -29.36 -13.60 -13.97
N ARG A 89 -30.56 -13.21 -13.54
CA ARG A 89 -31.68 -12.81 -14.41
C ARG A 89 -31.49 -11.45 -15.09
N TRP A 90 -30.62 -10.60 -14.56
CA TRP A 90 -30.38 -9.23 -15.01
C TRP A 90 -29.22 -9.12 -16.01
N LEU A 91 -28.41 -10.17 -16.14
CA LEU A 91 -27.34 -10.21 -17.13
C LEU A 91 -27.85 -10.60 -18.52
N PRO A 92 -27.32 -10.03 -19.60
CA PRO A 92 -27.55 -10.56 -20.95
C PRO A 92 -27.15 -12.05 -21.01
N ALA A 93 -27.90 -12.85 -21.76
CA ALA A 93 -27.67 -14.31 -21.84
C ALA A 93 -26.22 -14.67 -22.20
N ARG A 94 -25.56 -13.84 -23.02
CA ARG A 94 -24.14 -14.00 -23.38
C ARG A 94 -23.19 -13.83 -22.18
N ALA A 95 -23.47 -12.91 -21.26
CA ALA A 95 -22.68 -12.73 -20.05
C ALA A 95 -22.89 -13.89 -19.06
N ARG A 96 -24.13 -14.37 -18.90
CA ARG A 96 -24.43 -15.56 -18.08
C ARG A 96 -23.70 -16.79 -18.59
N ARG A 97 -23.77 -17.05 -19.90
CA ARG A 97 -23.10 -18.19 -20.53
C ARG A 97 -21.58 -18.11 -20.35
N ARG A 98 -21.01 -16.93 -20.54
CA ARG A 98 -19.58 -16.68 -20.38
C ARG A 98 -19.12 -16.79 -18.92
N ILE A 99 -19.93 -16.35 -17.94
CA ILE A 99 -19.66 -16.56 -16.51
C ILE A 99 -19.75 -18.05 -16.16
N ALA A 100 -20.75 -18.78 -16.65
CA ALA A 100 -20.85 -20.22 -16.43
C ALA A 100 -19.67 -20.99 -17.05
N GLU A 101 -19.23 -20.59 -18.25
CA GLU A 101 -18.03 -21.11 -18.93
C GLU A 101 -16.72 -20.70 -18.24
N LEU A 102 -16.69 -19.55 -17.56
CA LEU A 102 -15.55 -19.05 -16.78
C LEU A 102 -15.43 -19.71 -15.40
N VAL A 103 -16.54 -20.08 -14.78
CA VAL A 103 -16.55 -20.64 -13.42
C VAL A 103 -16.23 -22.14 -13.41
N GLY A 104 -16.46 -22.85 -14.52
CA GLY A 104 -16.11 -24.27 -14.67
C GLY A 104 -16.74 -25.20 -13.64
N SER A 105 -16.40 -26.50 -13.71
CA SER A 105 -16.61 -27.44 -12.59
C SER A 105 -15.75 -26.98 -11.40
N PRO A 106 -16.22 -27.12 -10.15
CA PRO A 106 -15.44 -26.70 -8.99
C PRO A 106 -14.07 -27.39 -9.01
N PRO A 107 -12.96 -26.66 -8.79
CA PRO A 107 -11.65 -27.26 -8.75
C PRO A 107 -11.61 -28.34 -7.65
N ALA A 108 -10.82 -29.39 -7.87
CA ALA A 108 -10.48 -30.35 -6.82
C ALA A 108 -9.99 -29.60 -5.59
N ALA A 109 -10.37 -30.05 -4.39
CA ALA A 109 -10.10 -29.34 -3.14
C ALA A 109 -8.62 -28.97 -3.05
N ALA A 110 -8.31 -27.68 -3.14
CA ALA A 110 -6.96 -27.18 -2.95
C ALA A 110 -6.50 -27.52 -1.52
N PRO A 111 -5.20 -27.78 -1.31
CA PRO A 111 -4.67 -27.97 0.04
C PRO A 111 -5.08 -26.80 0.93
N ALA A 112 -5.49 -27.09 2.15
CA ALA A 112 -5.92 -26.08 3.11
C ALA A 112 -4.78 -25.07 3.32
N ARG A 113 -4.97 -23.84 2.85
CA ARG A 113 -4.05 -22.74 3.19
C ARG A 113 -4.15 -22.48 4.69
N PRO A 114 -3.03 -22.15 5.37
CA PRO A 114 -3.08 -21.71 6.74
C PRO A 114 -4.03 -20.52 6.88
N ALA A 115 -4.79 -20.48 7.98
CA ALA A 115 -5.67 -19.36 8.27
C ALA A 115 -4.82 -18.06 8.30
N PRO A 116 -5.31 -16.96 7.70
CA PRO A 116 -4.62 -15.68 7.82
C PRO A 116 -4.50 -15.28 9.29
N PRO A 117 -3.44 -14.54 9.68
CA PRO A 117 -3.31 -14.06 11.05
C PRO A 117 -4.51 -13.18 11.43
N PRO A 118 -4.83 -13.10 12.74
CA PRO A 118 -5.84 -12.20 13.24
C PRO A 118 -5.46 -10.75 12.92
N SER A 119 -6.45 -9.90 12.73
CA SER A 119 -6.29 -8.56 12.17
C SER A 119 -7.37 -7.62 12.70
N VAL A 120 -7.14 -6.32 12.63
CA VAL A 120 -8.13 -5.27 12.89
C VAL A 120 -8.45 -4.53 11.61
N LEU A 121 -9.64 -3.93 11.56
CA LEU A 121 -9.97 -2.93 10.55
C LEU A 121 -9.56 -1.56 11.05
N VAL A 122 -8.96 -0.76 10.20
CA VAL A 122 -8.42 0.55 10.54
C VAL A 122 -8.92 1.58 9.53
N ASP A 123 -9.36 2.74 9.99
CA ASP A 123 -9.65 3.87 9.11
C ASP A 123 -8.34 4.42 8.51
N GLY A 124 -8.19 4.32 7.19
CA GLY A 124 -6.95 4.67 6.48
C GLY A 124 -6.57 6.15 6.67
N PRO A 125 -7.46 7.11 6.31
CA PRO A 125 -7.25 8.53 6.57
C PRO A 125 -6.99 8.87 8.05
N ALA A 126 -7.70 8.26 8.99
CA ALA A 126 -7.50 8.51 10.42
C ALA A 126 -6.15 7.98 10.90
N LEU A 127 -5.74 6.80 10.42
CA LEU A 127 -4.40 6.25 10.69
C LEU A 127 -3.31 7.18 10.18
N ALA A 128 -3.42 7.64 8.93
CA ALA A 128 -2.44 8.53 8.33
C ALA A 128 -2.31 9.86 9.11
N ARG A 129 -3.43 10.49 9.47
CA ARG A 129 -3.43 11.72 10.29
C ARG A 129 -2.77 11.48 11.65
N SER A 130 -3.06 10.35 12.27
CA SER A 130 -2.56 10.03 13.60
C SER A 130 -1.05 9.77 13.62
N LEU A 131 -0.55 9.02 12.63
CA LEU A 131 0.88 8.82 12.45
C LEU A 131 1.59 10.14 12.10
N ALA A 132 0.93 11.05 11.40
CA ALA A 132 1.52 12.35 11.05
C ALA A 132 1.52 13.35 12.23
N ALA A 133 0.57 13.25 13.16
CA ALA A 133 0.34 14.23 14.22
C ALA A 133 1.59 14.58 15.08
N PRO A 134 2.46 13.63 15.48
CA PRO A 134 3.65 13.96 16.27
C PRO A 134 4.86 14.39 15.42
N LEU A 135 4.74 14.41 14.09
CA LEU A 135 5.86 14.66 13.17
C LEU A 135 5.81 16.09 12.60
N SER A 136 6.98 16.62 12.22
CA SER A 136 7.07 17.85 11.44
C SER A 136 6.79 17.54 9.97
N VAL A 137 5.52 17.68 9.55
CA VAL A 137 5.07 17.38 8.18
C VAL A 137 4.75 18.66 7.41
N ARG A 138 5.37 18.81 6.23
CA ARG A 138 5.07 19.89 5.29
C ARG A 138 4.30 19.36 4.09
N VAL A 139 3.05 19.77 3.99
CA VAL A 139 2.13 19.38 2.91
C VAL A 139 2.03 20.47 1.85
N GLY A 140 1.73 20.07 0.61
CA GLY A 140 1.70 20.98 -0.54
C GLY A 140 3.10 21.43 -0.98
N TRP A 141 4.14 20.69 -0.61
CA TRP A 141 5.53 20.99 -0.93
C TRP A 141 6.05 19.94 -1.91
N GLU A 142 6.21 20.31 -3.17
CA GLU A 142 6.66 19.37 -4.21
C GLU A 142 8.18 19.33 -4.26
N VAL A 143 8.78 18.16 -4.02
CA VAL A 143 10.21 17.98 -4.23
C VAL A 143 10.50 17.92 -5.72
N LEU A 144 11.38 18.82 -6.18
CA LEU A 144 11.80 18.93 -7.56
C LEU A 144 13.05 18.08 -7.81
N GLU A 145 14.02 18.18 -6.90
CA GLU A 145 15.33 17.53 -7.03
C GLU A 145 15.93 17.23 -5.65
N VAL A 146 16.70 16.15 -5.59
CA VAL A 146 17.55 15.77 -4.48
C VAL A 146 18.93 15.42 -5.04
N ALA A 147 19.94 16.12 -4.55
CA ALA A 147 21.33 15.93 -4.93
C ALA A 147 22.16 15.58 -3.69
N THR A 148 23.29 14.89 -3.90
CA THR A 148 24.28 14.63 -2.86
C THR A 148 25.48 15.54 -3.02
N ARG A 149 26.04 15.93 -1.87
CA ARG A 149 27.37 16.52 -1.71
C ARG A 149 28.19 15.58 -0.82
N GLU A 150 29.48 15.88 -0.66
CA GLU A 150 30.39 15.06 0.13
C GLU A 150 29.90 14.86 1.58
N ASP A 151 29.37 15.91 2.20
CA ASP A 151 28.98 15.96 3.60
C ASP A 151 27.47 16.11 3.85
N ALA A 152 26.67 16.37 2.81
CA ALA A 152 25.25 16.63 2.95
C ALA A 152 24.43 16.17 1.74
N ALA A 153 23.12 16.03 1.93
CA ALA A 153 22.14 15.98 0.87
C ALA A 153 21.46 17.35 0.73
N LEU A 154 21.21 17.78 -0.51
CA LEU A 154 20.50 19.00 -0.86
C LEU A 154 19.17 18.62 -1.48
N LEU A 155 18.07 19.13 -0.94
CA LEU A 155 16.72 18.92 -1.45
C LEU A 155 16.16 20.26 -1.94
N THR A 156 15.81 20.34 -3.22
CA THR A 156 15.14 21.48 -3.84
C THR A 156 13.66 21.18 -4.02
N TYR A 157 12.80 22.12 -3.64
CA TYR A 157 11.35 21.93 -3.62
C TYR A 157 10.61 23.22 -3.99
N LEU A 158 9.39 23.04 -4.47
CA LEU A 158 8.42 24.11 -4.72
C LEU A 158 7.46 24.20 -3.53
N ALA A 159 7.60 25.26 -2.74
CA ALA A 159 6.66 25.62 -1.68
C ALA A 159 5.57 26.56 -2.22
N PRO A 160 4.48 26.80 -1.46
CA PRO A 160 3.48 27.81 -1.82
C PRO A 160 4.06 29.23 -2.03
N SER A 161 5.22 29.53 -1.41
CA SER A 161 5.92 30.81 -1.52
C SER A 161 7.04 30.83 -2.58
N GLY A 162 7.11 29.79 -3.42
CA GLY A 162 8.09 29.61 -4.48
C GLY A 162 9.16 28.57 -4.18
N GLU A 163 10.12 28.47 -5.09
CA GLU A 163 11.21 27.50 -5.01
C GLU A 163 12.18 27.80 -3.86
N ARG A 164 12.62 26.75 -3.17
CA ARG A 164 13.51 26.79 -2.00
C ARG A 164 14.36 25.53 -1.95
N SER A 165 15.36 25.53 -1.07
CA SER A 165 16.20 24.36 -0.81
C SER A 165 16.42 24.12 0.69
N LEU A 166 16.65 22.86 1.05
CA LEU A 166 17.01 22.39 2.40
C LEU A 166 18.25 21.51 2.31
N THR A 167 19.08 21.55 3.35
CA THR A 167 20.23 20.65 3.51
C THR A 167 20.02 19.74 4.71
N ALA A 168 20.46 18.48 4.59
CA ALA A 168 20.37 17.47 5.63
C ALA A 168 21.53 16.46 5.53
N ASP A 169 21.73 15.67 6.58
CA ASP A 169 22.77 14.64 6.59
C ASP A 169 22.41 13.44 5.70
N ALA A 170 21.12 13.14 5.56
CA ALA A 170 20.62 12.17 4.59
C ALA A 170 19.15 12.44 4.21
N VAL A 171 18.73 11.87 3.07
CA VAL A 171 17.36 11.95 2.55
C VAL A 171 16.81 10.55 2.32
N ILE A 172 15.60 10.30 2.79
CA ILE A 172 14.83 9.07 2.55
C ILE A 172 13.74 9.35 1.52
N LEU A 173 13.80 8.67 0.38
CA LEU A 173 12.81 8.76 -0.70
C LEU A 173 11.76 7.66 -0.51
N ALA A 174 10.62 8.03 0.07
CA ALA A 174 9.46 7.18 0.26
C ALA A 174 8.38 7.41 -0.82
N THR A 175 8.80 7.87 -2.00
CA THR A 175 7.97 8.06 -3.19
C THR A 175 7.94 6.80 -4.06
N PRO A 176 6.93 6.61 -4.92
CA PRO A 176 6.93 5.52 -5.90
C PRO A 176 8.22 5.51 -6.73
N ALA A 177 8.76 4.33 -7.03
CA ALA A 177 10.05 4.22 -7.73
C ALA A 177 10.08 4.91 -9.11
N ALA A 178 8.92 5.10 -9.78
CA ALA A 178 8.81 5.84 -11.03
C ALA A 178 9.10 7.34 -10.88
N SER A 179 8.99 7.91 -9.68
CA SER A 179 9.32 9.31 -9.42
C SER A 179 10.83 9.53 -9.28
N LEU A 180 11.56 8.46 -9.01
CA LEU A 180 12.97 8.52 -8.66
C LEU A 180 13.81 9.19 -9.77
N PRO A 181 13.73 8.83 -11.08
CA PRO A 181 14.53 9.46 -12.13
C PRO A 181 14.41 10.98 -12.21
N ARG A 182 13.22 11.52 -11.91
CA ARG A 182 12.98 12.97 -11.83
C ARG A 182 13.63 13.56 -10.58
N LEU A 183 13.42 12.93 -9.43
CA LEU A 183 13.86 13.44 -8.13
C LEU A 183 15.38 13.39 -7.94
N VAL A 184 16.08 12.49 -8.61
CA VAL A 184 17.56 12.42 -8.52
C VAL A 184 18.06 12.32 -9.95
N PRO A 185 18.34 13.42 -10.65
CA PRO A 185 18.78 13.35 -12.04
C PRO A 185 20.23 12.85 -12.16
N SER A 186 21.07 13.13 -11.16
CA SER A 186 22.51 12.84 -11.12
C SER A 186 22.87 11.37 -10.80
N ARG A 187 21.94 10.42 -11.01
CA ARG A 187 22.07 9.02 -10.60
C ARG A 187 23.24 8.27 -11.22
N SER A 188 23.72 7.28 -10.49
CA SER A 188 24.40 6.12 -11.05
C SER A 188 23.60 5.47 -12.19
N ARG A 189 24.32 4.94 -13.18
CA ARG A 189 23.73 4.15 -14.28
C ARG A 189 22.97 2.94 -13.76
N GLU A 190 23.40 2.38 -12.63
CA GLU A 190 22.81 1.21 -11.98
C GLU A 190 21.40 1.49 -11.45
N LEU A 191 21.21 2.58 -10.69
CA LEU A 191 19.88 2.91 -10.17
C LEU A 191 18.89 3.25 -11.29
N ARG A 192 19.36 3.91 -12.37
CA ARG A 192 18.52 4.16 -13.55
C ARG A 192 18.08 2.83 -14.19
N ALA A 193 19.02 1.91 -14.42
CA ALA A 193 18.71 0.59 -14.95
C ALA A 193 17.75 -0.19 -14.04
N ALA A 194 17.89 -0.10 -12.73
CA ALA A 194 16.99 -0.75 -11.77
C ALA A 194 15.56 -0.18 -11.81
N VAL A 195 15.41 1.14 -11.97
CA VAL A 195 14.08 1.75 -12.15
C VAL A 195 13.49 1.38 -13.50
N GLU A 196 14.27 1.39 -14.58
CA GLU A 196 13.81 0.97 -15.92
C GLU A 196 13.42 -0.51 -15.96
N ALA A 197 14.11 -1.36 -15.20
CA ALA A 197 13.79 -2.77 -15.04
C ALA A 197 12.64 -3.04 -14.04
N SER A 198 12.18 -2.01 -13.31
CA SER A 198 11.12 -2.19 -12.33
C SER A 198 9.81 -2.54 -13.02
N SER A 199 9.16 -3.59 -12.53
CA SER A 199 7.81 -3.92 -12.95
C SER A 199 6.83 -3.00 -12.22
N ILE A 200 5.99 -2.29 -12.96
CA ILE A 200 4.87 -1.58 -12.37
C ILE A 200 3.86 -2.62 -11.91
N GLN A 201 3.67 -2.73 -10.60
CA GLN A 201 2.50 -3.42 -10.08
C GLN A 201 1.40 -2.40 -9.91
N GLU A 202 0.48 -2.41 -10.87
CA GLU A 202 -0.80 -1.78 -10.64
C GLU A 202 -1.57 -2.63 -9.63
N ALA A 203 -2.19 -2.02 -8.64
CA ALA A 203 -3.21 -2.68 -7.85
C ALA A 203 -4.45 -1.80 -7.83
N VAL A 204 -5.58 -2.47 -7.82
CA VAL A 204 -6.89 -1.82 -7.83
C VAL A 204 -7.65 -2.31 -6.61
N ALA A 205 -7.94 -1.41 -5.68
CA ALA A 205 -8.96 -1.67 -4.67
C ALA A 205 -10.30 -1.17 -5.16
N VAL A 206 -11.31 -2.01 -4.99
CA VAL A 206 -12.70 -1.61 -5.13
C VAL A 206 -13.38 -1.78 -3.79
N GLN A 207 -13.94 -0.68 -3.28
CA GLN A 207 -14.76 -0.68 -2.07
C GLN A 207 -16.20 -0.40 -2.46
N PHE A 208 -17.11 -1.26 -2.01
CA PHE A 208 -18.54 -1.08 -2.14
C PHE A 208 -19.16 -0.67 -0.82
N GLY A 209 -20.20 0.15 -0.83
CA GLY A 209 -21.11 0.31 0.31
C GLY A 209 -22.21 -0.75 0.29
N SER A 210 -22.72 -1.13 1.46
CA SER A 210 -23.98 -1.89 1.53
C SER A 210 -25.16 -0.93 1.48
N PRO A 211 -26.15 -1.16 0.61
CA PRO A 211 -27.36 -0.35 0.57
C PRO A 211 -28.25 -0.54 1.81
N THR A 212 -28.11 -1.62 2.57
CA THR A 212 -29.07 -1.97 3.63
C THR A 212 -28.68 -1.50 5.03
N GLY A 213 -27.45 -1.04 5.27
CA GLY A 213 -26.99 -0.56 6.59
C GLY A 213 -27.13 -1.56 7.75
N SER A 214 -27.66 -2.76 7.49
CA SER A 214 -27.89 -3.80 8.47
C SER A 214 -26.56 -4.51 8.70
N GLY A 215 -25.94 -4.30 9.85
CA GLY A 215 -24.74 -5.02 10.32
C GLY A 215 -25.01 -6.50 10.59
N GLY A 216 -25.52 -7.21 9.59
CA GLY A 216 -25.75 -8.64 9.62
C GLY A 216 -24.48 -9.41 9.30
N ASP A 217 -24.45 -10.67 9.74
CA ASP A 217 -23.39 -11.65 9.46
C ASP A 217 -23.25 -11.89 7.95
N GLY A 218 -22.51 -11.00 7.28
CA GLY A 218 -22.16 -11.15 5.88
C GLY A 218 -21.37 -12.44 5.64
N PRO A 219 -21.41 -13.00 4.41
CA PRO A 219 -20.63 -14.18 4.09
C PRO A 219 -19.15 -13.95 4.41
N PRO A 220 -18.48 -14.96 4.99
CA PRO A 220 -17.13 -14.77 5.48
C PRO A 220 -16.14 -14.64 4.31
N PRO A 221 -14.98 -14.01 4.55
CA PRO A 221 -14.08 -13.63 3.48
C PRO A 221 -13.55 -14.80 2.66
N ARG A 222 -13.62 -14.71 1.33
CA ARG A 222 -13.15 -15.77 0.43
C ARG A 222 -11.92 -15.32 -0.33
N VAL A 223 -10.86 -16.12 -0.28
CA VAL A 223 -9.75 -16.04 -1.24
C VAL A 223 -10.14 -16.86 -2.45
N LEU A 224 -10.22 -16.23 -3.61
CA LEU A 224 -10.53 -16.92 -4.84
C LEU A 224 -9.25 -17.50 -5.45
N PRO A 225 -9.24 -18.79 -5.86
CA PRO A 225 -8.10 -19.34 -6.59
C PRO A 225 -7.94 -18.61 -7.92
N SER A 226 -6.69 -18.34 -8.28
CA SER A 226 -6.33 -17.84 -9.60
C SER A 226 -6.62 -18.92 -10.65
N ASP A 227 -7.27 -18.55 -11.76
CA ASP A 227 -7.31 -19.38 -12.97
C ASP A 227 -6.05 -19.06 -13.80
N PRO A 228 -5.05 -19.96 -13.85
CA PRO A 228 -3.79 -19.70 -14.56
C PRO A 228 -3.98 -19.59 -16.09
N GLU A 229 -5.10 -20.06 -16.64
CA GLU A 229 -5.37 -20.00 -18.08
C GLU A 229 -6.15 -18.75 -18.52
N ARG A 230 -6.70 -17.96 -17.57
CA ARG A 230 -7.65 -16.89 -17.89
C ARG A 230 -7.48 -15.66 -17.01
N LEU A 231 -6.70 -14.70 -17.53
CA LEU A 231 -6.39 -13.39 -16.94
C LEU A 231 -5.65 -13.49 -15.61
N SER A 232 -4.48 -12.87 -15.57
CA SER A 232 -3.54 -12.78 -14.45
C SER A 232 -4.19 -12.74 -13.05
N PRO A 233 -3.56 -13.36 -12.03
CA PRO A 233 -4.14 -13.71 -10.72
C PRO A 233 -4.92 -12.58 -10.05
N VAL A 234 -6.23 -12.54 -10.29
CA VAL A 234 -7.15 -11.68 -9.55
C VAL A 234 -7.35 -12.29 -8.15
N LEU A 235 -6.48 -11.93 -7.20
CA LEU A 235 -6.67 -12.28 -5.79
C LEU A 235 -7.78 -11.42 -5.18
N ILE A 236 -9.04 -11.71 -5.52
CA ILE A 236 -10.19 -11.09 -4.85
C ILE A 236 -10.20 -11.63 -3.42
N TRP A 237 -9.71 -10.83 -2.49
CA TRP A 237 -10.10 -10.95 -1.10
C TRP A 237 -11.33 -10.07 -0.91
N ALA A 238 -12.51 -10.68 -0.75
CA ALA A 238 -13.73 -9.97 -0.40
C ALA A 238 -13.97 -10.14 1.11
N ALA A 239 -14.04 -9.06 1.88
CA ALA A 239 -14.46 -9.11 3.27
C ALA A 239 -15.62 -8.15 3.51
N TRP A 240 -16.63 -8.65 4.23
CA TRP A 240 -17.68 -7.82 4.79
C TRP A 240 -17.11 -7.05 5.97
N LEU A 241 -17.02 -5.73 5.82
CA LEU A 241 -16.72 -4.81 6.91
C LEU A 241 -18.02 -4.58 7.70
N ALA A 242 -17.93 -4.23 8.98
CA ALA A 242 -19.08 -4.14 9.91
C ALA A 242 -20.26 -3.24 9.46
N GLU A 243 -20.08 -2.44 8.41
CA GLU A 243 -21.09 -1.56 7.80
C GLU A 243 -21.52 -2.02 6.39
N GLY A 244 -21.29 -3.30 6.09
CA GLY A 244 -21.61 -3.90 4.81
C GLY A 244 -20.76 -3.40 3.64
N CYS A 245 -19.59 -2.83 3.92
CA CYS A 245 -18.66 -2.53 2.85
C CYS A 245 -17.94 -3.80 2.39
N VAL A 246 -17.76 -3.95 1.08
CA VAL A 246 -16.95 -5.03 0.51
C VAL A 246 -15.72 -4.44 -0.15
N TYR A 247 -14.57 -4.82 0.38
CA TYR A 247 -13.28 -4.50 -0.22
C TYR A 247 -12.85 -5.64 -1.13
N ALA A 248 -12.39 -5.35 -2.34
CA ALA A 248 -11.79 -6.30 -3.26
C ALA A 248 -10.47 -5.71 -3.78
N GLU A 249 -9.36 -6.41 -3.53
CA GLU A 249 -8.06 -6.05 -4.09
C GLU A 249 -7.78 -6.86 -5.35
N LEU A 250 -7.23 -6.21 -6.35
CA LEU A 250 -6.86 -6.82 -7.62
C LEU A 250 -5.36 -6.63 -7.76
N VAL A 251 -4.63 -7.73 -7.64
CA VAL A 251 -3.19 -7.79 -7.90
C VAL A 251 -3.00 -8.40 -9.29
N PRO A 252 -3.02 -7.64 -10.39
CA PRO A 252 -2.68 -8.18 -11.70
C PRO A 252 -1.34 -8.90 -11.60
N GLY A 253 -1.34 -10.22 -11.81
CA GLY A 253 -0.09 -10.95 -11.97
C GLY A 253 0.66 -10.50 -13.21
N ALA A 254 1.94 -10.85 -13.20
CA ALA A 254 3.01 -10.32 -14.03
C ALA A 254 2.85 -10.43 -15.57
N ALA A 255 1.76 -10.99 -16.09
CA ALA A 255 1.53 -11.07 -17.54
C ALA A 255 0.82 -9.81 -18.06
N GLU A 256 1.61 -8.94 -18.70
CA GLU A 256 1.24 -8.05 -19.82
C GLU A 256 -0.04 -7.20 -19.67
N THR A 257 -0.08 -6.31 -18.68
CA THR A 257 -0.92 -5.10 -18.76
C THR A 257 -0.06 -3.86 -19.00
N GLN A 258 0.91 -3.95 -19.91
CA GLN A 258 1.54 -2.75 -20.48
C GLN A 258 0.56 -2.14 -21.49
N GLY A 259 -0.26 -1.20 -21.03
CA GLY A 259 -1.15 -0.42 -21.87
C GLY A 259 -2.56 -0.37 -21.34
N GLY A 260 -2.76 0.43 -20.28
CA GLY A 260 -4.08 0.79 -19.75
C GLY A 260 -4.89 -0.42 -19.31
N ALA A 261 -4.88 -0.73 -18.01
CA ALA A 261 -5.96 -1.52 -17.43
C ALA A 261 -7.29 -0.77 -17.66
N ASP A 262 -7.93 -1.08 -18.79
CA ASP A 262 -9.19 -0.54 -19.27
C ASP A 262 -10.21 -0.54 -18.13
N ASP A 263 -11.16 0.40 -18.15
CA ASP A 263 -12.41 0.32 -17.39
C ASP A 263 -13.10 -1.05 -17.54
N ARG A 264 -12.76 -1.78 -18.60
CA ARG A 264 -13.10 -3.18 -18.84
C ARG A 264 -12.51 -4.17 -17.84
N ALA A 265 -11.24 -4.06 -17.44
CA ALA A 265 -10.63 -4.96 -16.45
C ALA A 265 -11.29 -4.73 -15.08
N LEU A 266 -11.47 -3.46 -14.71
CA LEU A 266 -12.24 -3.07 -13.54
C LEU A 266 -13.69 -3.57 -13.60
N ALA A 267 -14.39 -3.39 -14.72
CA ALA A 267 -15.76 -3.85 -14.91
C ALA A 267 -15.89 -5.38 -14.87
N LEU A 268 -14.90 -6.12 -15.39
CA LEU A 268 -14.85 -7.58 -15.33
C LEU A 268 -14.61 -8.06 -13.90
N SER A 269 -13.66 -7.45 -13.18
CA SER A 269 -13.40 -7.77 -11.78
C SER A 269 -14.60 -7.44 -10.90
N LEU A 270 -15.21 -6.28 -11.09
CA LEU A 270 -16.47 -5.89 -10.48
C LEU A 270 -17.54 -6.94 -10.76
N ALA A 271 -17.79 -7.28 -12.02
CA ALA A 271 -18.78 -8.29 -12.40
C ALA A 271 -18.50 -9.67 -11.76
N GLN A 272 -17.24 -10.07 -11.61
CA GLN A 272 -16.85 -11.31 -10.94
C GLN A 272 -17.11 -11.27 -9.43
N VAL A 273 -16.80 -10.16 -8.76
CA VAL A 273 -17.12 -9.93 -7.34
C VAL A 273 -18.64 -10.03 -7.15
N LEU A 274 -19.41 -9.25 -7.92
CA LEU A 274 -20.87 -9.22 -7.87
C LEU A 274 -21.48 -10.61 -8.11
N ALA A 275 -21.01 -11.32 -9.14
CA ALA A 275 -21.49 -12.65 -9.46
C ALA A 275 -21.26 -13.66 -8.33
N LYS A 276 -20.13 -13.55 -7.62
CA LYS A 276 -19.78 -14.50 -6.55
C LYS A 276 -20.40 -14.16 -5.21
N MET A 277 -20.70 -12.88 -4.95
CA MET A 277 -21.34 -12.47 -3.69
C MET A 277 -22.83 -12.81 -3.62
N GLY A 278 -23.51 -13.00 -4.75
CA GLY A 278 -24.91 -13.41 -4.75
C GLY A 278 -25.91 -12.29 -4.42
N GLU A 279 -25.43 -11.16 -3.91
CA GLU A 279 -26.21 -9.99 -3.51
C GLU A 279 -26.04 -8.82 -4.51
N PRO A 280 -27.08 -8.00 -4.72
CA PRO A 280 -26.95 -6.75 -5.45
C PRO A 280 -26.06 -5.83 -4.63
N VAL A 281 -24.96 -5.40 -5.23
CA VAL A 281 -24.10 -4.37 -4.65
C VAL A 281 -24.43 -3.06 -5.34
N ASP A 282 -24.51 -1.99 -4.56
CA ASP A 282 -24.74 -0.66 -5.09
C ASP A 282 -23.48 -0.15 -5.79
N SER A 283 -23.49 -0.19 -7.12
CA SER A 283 -22.39 0.32 -7.94
C SER A 283 -22.21 1.83 -7.82
N GLU A 284 -23.23 2.59 -7.40
CA GLU A 284 -23.13 4.05 -7.23
C GLU A 284 -22.23 4.42 -6.05
N THR A 285 -22.04 3.50 -5.11
CA THR A 285 -21.14 3.68 -3.96
C THR A 285 -19.74 3.10 -4.18
N ALA A 286 -19.49 2.51 -5.35
CA ALA A 286 -18.22 1.88 -5.64
C ALA A 286 -17.09 2.92 -5.70
N ARG A 287 -16.16 2.85 -4.76
CA ARG A 287 -14.91 3.61 -4.82
C ARG A 287 -13.83 2.73 -5.43
N VAL A 288 -13.14 3.26 -6.43
CA VAL A 288 -12.04 2.57 -7.09
C VAL A 288 -10.77 3.35 -6.84
N ALA A 289 -9.84 2.72 -6.15
CA ALA A 289 -8.50 3.22 -5.96
C ALA A 289 -7.56 2.43 -6.87
N ARG A 290 -6.84 3.14 -7.74
CA ARG A 290 -5.75 2.56 -8.53
C ARG A 290 -4.45 3.11 -7.98
N TRP A 291 -3.48 2.25 -7.73
CA TRP A 291 -2.12 2.69 -7.47
C TRP A 291 -1.16 1.84 -8.31
N ALA A 292 -0.23 2.53 -8.95
CA ALA A 292 0.90 1.92 -9.63
C ALA A 292 2.09 2.05 -8.71
N ASP A 293 2.57 0.94 -8.15
CA ASP A 293 3.82 0.95 -7.41
C ASP A 293 4.87 0.13 -8.15
N PRO A 294 5.86 0.79 -8.76
CA PRO A 294 6.99 0.09 -9.35
C PRO A 294 7.81 -0.57 -8.24
N VAL A 295 7.89 -1.90 -8.34
CA VAL A 295 8.67 -2.74 -7.44
C VAL A 295 10.10 -2.77 -7.96
N LEU A 296 11.02 -2.18 -7.21
CA LEU A 296 12.44 -2.26 -7.56
C LEU A 296 12.94 -3.71 -7.49
N PRO A 297 13.84 -4.13 -8.40
CA PRO A 297 14.50 -5.41 -8.32
C PRO A 297 15.17 -5.67 -6.95
N SER A 298 15.25 -6.93 -6.54
CA SER A 298 15.85 -7.33 -5.26
C SER A 298 17.35 -7.08 -5.17
N ASP A 299 18.02 -6.86 -6.30
CA ASP A 299 19.43 -6.52 -6.43
C ASP A 299 19.68 -5.01 -6.62
N ALA A 300 18.62 -4.20 -6.74
CA ALA A 300 18.77 -2.74 -6.72
C ALA A 300 19.43 -2.33 -5.38
N PRO A 301 20.36 -1.35 -5.39
CA PRO A 301 20.93 -0.85 -4.15
C PRO A 301 19.81 -0.33 -3.22
N ASP A 302 20.05 -0.24 -1.91
CA ASP A 302 19.09 0.40 -0.97
C ASP A 302 19.43 1.89 -0.75
N SER A 303 20.61 2.33 -1.20
CA SER A 303 21.10 3.69 -1.04
C SER A 303 22.18 4.07 -2.07
N GLU A 304 22.37 5.36 -2.28
CA GLU A 304 23.47 5.95 -3.04
C GLU A 304 24.02 7.16 -2.25
N GLY A 305 25.14 6.95 -1.54
CA GLY A 305 25.73 7.95 -0.66
C GLY A 305 24.81 8.30 0.51
N ARG A 306 24.25 9.52 0.48
CA ARG A 306 23.34 10.06 1.51
C ARG A 306 21.86 9.97 1.10
N LEU A 307 21.55 9.28 0.01
CA LEU A 307 20.18 9.03 -0.45
C LEU A 307 19.79 7.59 -0.15
N PHE A 308 18.64 7.42 0.46
CA PHE A 308 18.03 6.12 0.77
C PHE A 308 16.67 6.09 0.08
N TRP A 309 16.22 4.92 -0.37
CA TRP A 309 14.87 4.78 -0.90
C TRP A 309 14.15 3.64 -0.21
N VAL A 310 12.86 3.82 -0.02
CA VAL A 310 12.01 2.78 0.52
C VAL A 310 11.76 1.76 -0.58
N ARG A 311 12.38 0.60 -0.46
CA ARG A 311 12.12 -0.55 -1.33
C ARG A 311 11.03 -1.42 -0.74
N ARG A 312 9.96 -1.64 -1.50
CA ARG A 312 8.94 -2.66 -1.18
C ARG A 312 9.17 -3.85 -2.09
N GLY A 313 9.41 -5.03 -1.53
CA GLY A 313 9.36 -6.27 -2.29
C GLY A 313 7.91 -6.70 -2.58
N PRO A 314 7.71 -7.73 -3.41
CA PRO A 314 6.38 -8.32 -3.64
C PRO A 314 5.70 -8.81 -2.34
N ALA A 315 6.50 -9.25 -1.35
CA ALA A 315 6.00 -9.65 -0.04
C ALA A 315 5.60 -8.44 0.84
N ASP A 316 6.02 -7.23 0.48
CA ASP A 316 5.91 -6.01 1.30
C ASP A 316 4.82 -5.05 0.81
N LEU A 317 3.97 -5.49 -0.14
CA LEU A 317 2.96 -4.64 -0.77
C LEU A 317 1.85 -4.20 0.19
N GLY A 318 1.70 -4.89 1.33
CA GLY A 318 0.75 -4.55 2.39
C GLY A 318 1.27 -3.50 3.39
N VAL A 319 0.43 -3.17 4.37
CA VAL A 319 0.75 -2.19 5.42
C VAL A 319 1.96 -2.58 6.26
N ALA A 320 2.08 -3.85 6.64
CA ALA A 320 3.23 -4.33 7.41
C ALA A 320 4.54 -4.12 6.64
N GLY A 321 4.56 -4.48 5.36
CA GLY A 321 5.73 -4.32 4.49
C GLY A 321 6.11 -2.86 4.29
N ALA A 322 5.13 -1.97 4.08
CA ALA A 322 5.39 -0.53 4.00
C ALA A 322 6.01 0.02 5.30
N LEU A 323 5.52 -0.40 6.47
CA LEU A 323 6.05 0.00 7.76
C LEU A 323 7.49 -0.49 7.98
N GLU A 324 7.76 -1.75 7.63
CA GLU A 324 9.08 -2.36 7.77
C GLU A 324 10.10 -1.72 6.81
N ALA A 325 9.73 -1.59 5.53
CA ALA A 325 10.57 -0.96 4.51
C ALA A 325 10.95 0.48 4.90
N GLY A 326 9.99 1.27 5.38
CA GLY A 326 10.24 2.62 5.89
C GLY A 326 11.18 2.62 7.10
N SER A 327 10.94 1.74 8.07
CA SER A 327 11.77 1.63 9.29
C SER A 327 13.21 1.25 8.96
N ARG A 328 13.41 0.29 8.05
CA ARG A 328 14.73 -0.16 7.61
C ARG A 328 15.51 0.94 6.90
N ALA A 329 14.85 1.70 6.02
CA ALA A 329 15.48 2.84 5.35
C ALA A 329 15.92 3.93 6.36
N ALA A 330 15.11 4.18 7.40
CA ALA A 330 15.46 5.11 8.46
C ALA A 330 16.66 4.67 9.30
N GLU A 331 16.76 3.40 9.64
CA GLU A 331 17.92 2.85 10.37
C GLU A 331 19.21 2.99 9.57
N GLN A 332 19.16 2.68 8.27
CA GLN A 332 20.30 2.87 7.38
C GLN A 332 20.69 4.34 7.25
N ALA A 333 19.71 5.23 7.05
CA ALA A 333 19.94 6.67 6.94
C ALA A 333 20.54 7.26 8.22
N ALA A 334 20.00 6.92 9.39
CA ALA A 334 20.50 7.38 10.68
C ALA A 334 21.94 6.91 10.94
N LYS A 335 22.26 5.65 10.62
CA LYS A 335 23.61 5.10 10.73
C LYS A 335 24.61 5.86 9.85
N THR A 336 24.25 6.14 8.60
CA THR A 336 25.11 6.88 7.67
C THR A 336 25.26 8.35 8.10
N ALA A 337 24.18 8.98 8.56
CA ALA A 337 24.17 10.37 9.01
C ALA A 337 24.98 10.58 10.29
N ALA A 338 25.06 9.59 11.18
CA ALA A 338 25.91 9.64 12.36
C ALA A 338 27.42 9.61 12.03
N GLY A 339 27.80 9.22 10.80
CA GLY A 339 29.19 9.05 10.39
C GLY A 339 29.89 7.89 11.09
N PRO A 340 31.16 7.62 10.76
CA PRO A 340 31.97 6.70 11.55
C PRO A 340 32.14 7.28 12.97
N PRO A 341 32.16 6.42 14.02
CA PRO A 341 32.48 6.90 15.36
C PRO A 341 33.84 7.62 15.31
N ALA A 342 33.92 8.78 15.97
CA ALA A 342 35.17 9.50 16.08
C ALA A 342 36.26 8.54 16.60
N PRO A 343 37.46 8.53 16.01
CA PRO A 343 38.54 7.68 16.50
C PRO A 343 38.76 7.96 18.00
N PRO A 344 39.01 6.93 18.83
CA PRO A 344 39.23 7.13 20.24
C PRO A 344 40.32 8.18 20.43
N THR A 345 40.03 9.23 21.21
CA THR A 345 41.03 10.26 21.51
C THR A 345 42.19 9.54 22.22
N PRO A 346 43.43 9.56 21.67
CA PRO A 346 44.55 8.90 22.33
C PRO A 346 44.68 9.46 23.75
N GLY A 347 44.77 8.55 24.73
CA GLY A 347 44.61 8.85 26.15
C GLY A 347 45.42 10.07 26.59
N ARG A 348 44.72 11.00 27.25
CA ARG A 348 45.33 12.05 28.08
C ARG A 348 45.68 11.51 29.45
#